data_AF-W3V421-F1
#
_entry.id   AF-W3V421-F1
#
_cell.length_a   1.000
_cell.length_b   1.000
_cell.length_c   1.000
_cell.angle_alpha   90.00
_cell.angle_beta   90.00
_cell.angle_gamma   90.00
#
_symmetry.space_group_name_H-M   'P 1'
#
loop_
_entity.id
_entity.type
_entity.pdbx_description
1 polymer ?
#
loop_
_entity_poly.entity_id
_entity_poly.type
_entity_poly.pdbx_seq_one_letter_code
_entity_poly.pdbx_strand_id
1 'polypeptide(L)'
;MTNKILSDIYGRGWKFPLEFSIETGIAMAEGTENVRQSMKILFLTEPGERIMREDYGCGLNDYMFENISDELLSDIQTRIEERVLRYEPRAEITDIQVNQKTGSPNTLHIQVTYSLRGSGINQQLEGILEIGEGRVQVSL
;
A
#
# COMPACT_ATOMS: atom_id res chain seq x y z
N MET A 1 25.71 -6.22 -6.64
CA MET A 1 26.09 -5.57 -5.37
C MET A 1 24.96 -4.71 -4.79
N THR A 2 24.26 -3.91 -5.59
CA THR A 2 23.17 -3.02 -5.14
C THR A 2 22.00 -3.75 -4.44
N ASN A 3 21.54 -4.88 -4.98
CA ASN A 3 20.42 -5.64 -4.36
C ASN A 3 20.75 -6.20 -2.97
N LYS A 4 22.01 -6.56 -2.71
CA LYS A 4 22.40 -7.10 -1.41
C LYS A 4 22.37 -6.01 -0.33
N ILE A 5 22.88 -4.83 -0.64
CA ILE A 5 22.85 -3.67 0.27
C ILE A 5 21.40 -3.28 0.62
N LEU A 6 20.51 -3.24 -0.37
CA LEU A 6 19.09 -2.94 -0.13
C LEU A 6 18.43 -4.00 0.75
N SER A 7 18.77 -5.28 0.55
CA SER A 7 18.28 -6.38 1.38
C SER A 7 18.79 -6.33 2.81
N ASP A 8 20.02 -5.87 3.02
CA ASP A 8 20.59 -5.70 4.36
C ASP A 8 19.93 -4.53 5.12
N ILE A 9 19.53 -3.46 4.42
CA ILE A 9 18.88 -2.28 5.02
C ILE A 9 17.38 -2.51 5.26
N TYR A 10 16.64 -2.96 4.23
CA TYR A 10 15.18 -3.07 4.28
C TYR A 10 14.68 -4.49 4.59
N GLY A 11 15.61 -5.43 4.77
CA GLY A 11 15.36 -6.79 5.20
C GLY A 11 14.83 -7.70 4.10
N ARG A 12 14.49 -8.92 4.53
CA ARG A 12 13.88 -9.98 3.72
C ARG A 12 12.64 -10.50 4.42
N GLY A 13 11.55 -10.66 3.68
CA GLY A 13 10.27 -11.13 4.17
C GLY A 13 9.68 -12.19 3.24
N TRP A 14 8.62 -12.85 3.68
CA TRP A 14 7.87 -13.75 2.81
C TRP A 14 7.20 -12.95 1.71
N LYS A 15 7.21 -13.47 0.48
CA LYS A 15 6.55 -12.84 -0.65
C LYS A 15 5.03 -12.83 -0.43
N PHE A 16 4.38 -11.75 -0.84
CA PHE A 16 2.93 -11.64 -0.97
C PHE A 16 2.54 -11.41 -2.44
N PRO A 17 1.70 -12.27 -3.05
CA PRO A 17 1.13 -13.51 -2.51
C PRO A 17 2.18 -14.59 -2.17
N LEU A 18 1.83 -15.52 -1.28
CA LEU A 18 2.71 -16.62 -0.88
C LEU A 18 2.91 -17.60 -2.03
N GLU A 19 4.16 -17.86 -2.37
CA GLU A 19 4.55 -18.81 -3.41
C GLU A 19 5.54 -19.83 -2.85
N PHE A 20 5.34 -21.10 -3.19
CA PHE A 20 6.18 -22.20 -2.75
C PHE A 20 6.69 -22.98 -3.97
N SER A 21 7.98 -23.30 -3.97
CA SER A 21 8.64 -24.17 -4.94
C SER A 21 9.41 -25.26 -4.21
N ILE A 22 9.51 -26.43 -4.84
CA ILE A 22 10.30 -27.56 -4.32
C ILE A 22 11.79 -27.19 -4.25
N GLU A 23 12.27 -26.37 -5.18
CA GLU A 23 13.70 -26.06 -5.34
C GLU A 23 14.17 -24.98 -4.36
N THR A 24 13.36 -23.93 -4.17
CA THR A 24 13.73 -22.74 -3.41
C THR A 24 12.98 -22.60 -2.08
N GLY A 25 12.01 -23.47 -1.81
CA GLY A 25 11.13 -23.37 -0.67
C GLY A 25 10.15 -22.20 -0.84
N ILE A 26 10.08 -21.32 0.16
CA ILE A 26 9.20 -20.14 0.11
C ILE A 26 9.86 -19.01 -0.68
N ALA A 27 9.09 -18.37 -1.57
CA ALA A 27 9.54 -17.17 -2.26
C ALA A 27 9.69 -16.01 -1.26
N MET A 28 10.82 -15.31 -1.35
CA MET A 28 11.15 -14.17 -0.47
C MET A 28 11.06 -12.86 -1.24
N ALA A 29 10.54 -11.82 -0.59
CA ALA A 29 10.66 -10.43 -1.01
C ALA A 29 11.84 -9.79 -0.28
N GLU A 30 12.67 -9.02 -1.01
CA GLU A 30 13.93 -8.52 -0.49
C GLU A 30 14.09 -7.02 -0.81
N GLY A 31 14.70 -6.28 0.12
CA GLY A 31 15.05 -4.89 -0.10
C GLY A 31 13.83 -4.02 -0.43
N THR A 32 13.91 -3.28 -1.54
CA THR A 32 12.83 -2.43 -2.06
C THR A 32 11.51 -3.18 -2.22
N GLU A 33 11.56 -4.43 -2.70
CA GLU A 33 10.35 -5.22 -2.93
C GLU A 33 9.65 -5.61 -1.62
N ASN A 34 10.43 -5.84 -0.56
CA ASN A 34 9.89 -6.11 0.78
C ASN A 34 9.07 -4.92 1.30
N VAL A 35 9.55 -3.69 1.10
CA VAL A 35 8.83 -2.47 1.50
C VAL A 35 7.57 -2.30 0.65
N ARG A 36 7.69 -2.46 -0.68
CA ARG A 36 6.55 -2.35 -1.60
C ARG A 36 5.43 -3.34 -1.26
N GLN A 37 5.77 -4.59 -0.92
CA GLN A 37 4.78 -5.59 -0.53
C GLN A 37 4.19 -5.32 0.85
N SER A 38 4.97 -4.81 1.80
CA SER A 38 4.46 -4.38 3.11
C SER A 38 3.41 -3.27 2.97
N MET A 39 3.68 -2.26 2.12
CA MET A 39 2.70 -1.21 1.76
C MET A 39 1.42 -1.81 1.15
N LYS A 40 1.54 -2.77 0.23
CA LYS A 40 0.37 -3.47 -0.34
C LYS A 40 -0.44 -4.20 0.72
N ILE A 41 0.22 -4.92 1.61
CA ILE A 41 -0.47 -5.63 2.70
C ILE A 41 -1.20 -4.62 3.59
N LEU A 42 -0.58 -3.50 3.95
CA LEU A 42 -1.22 -2.44 4.72
C LEU A 42 -2.49 -1.92 4.05
N PHE A 43 -2.45 -1.63 2.74
CA PHE A 43 -3.60 -1.09 2.01
C PHE A 43 -4.70 -2.12 1.74
N LEU A 44 -4.37 -3.40 1.66
CA LEU A 44 -5.34 -4.48 1.44
C LEU A 44 -5.94 -5.03 2.74
N THR A 45 -5.40 -4.64 3.90
CA THR A 45 -5.87 -5.11 5.22
C THR A 45 -6.77 -4.05 5.84
N GLU A 46 -7.89 -4.48 6.40
CA GLU A 46 -8.77 -3.64 7.18
C GLU A 46 -8.47 -3.73 8.69
N PRO A 47 -8.58 -2.61 9.43
CA PRO A 47 -8.52 -2.64 10.89
C PRO A 47 -9.51 -3.67 11.47
N GLY A 48 -9.04 -4.47 12.42
CA GLY A 48 -9.79 -5.56 13.03
C GLY A 48 -9.54 -6.95 12.42
N GLU A 49 -8.98 -7.05 11.22
CA GLU A 49 -8.72 -8.36 10.58
C GLU A 49 -7.57 -9.13 11.25
N ARG A 50 -6.60 -8.42 11.83
CA ARG A 50 -5.40 -9.05 12.41
C ARG A 50 -5.57 -9.33 13.90
N ILE A 51 -5.48 -10.61 14.26
CA ILE A 51 -5.49 -11.09 15.64
C ILE A 51 -4.42 -10.37 16.47
N MET A 52 -4.83 -9.81 17.63
CA MET A 52 -3.98 -9.04 18.56
C MET A 52 -3.32 -7.79 17.94
N ARG A 53 -3.80 -7.33 16.78
CA ARG A 53 -3.33 -6.12 16.08
C ARG A 53 -4.51 -5.41 15.43
N GLU A 54 -5.52 -5.09 16.23
CA GLU A 54 -6.81 -4.55 15.76
C GLU A 54 -6.64 -3.24 14.99
N ASP A 55 -5.68 -2.38 15.35
CA ASP A 55 -5.49 -1.11 14.65
C ASP A 55 -4.80 -1.21 13.28
N TYR A 56 -4.20 -2.37 12.94
CA TYR A 56 -3.43 -2.52 11.71
C TYR A 56 -4.34 -2.62 10.48
N GLY A 57 -4.05 -1.82 9.46
CA GLY A 57 -4.81 -1.74 8.21
C GLY A 57 -4.98 -0.29 7.79
N CYS A 58 -5.31 -0.06 6.52
CA CYS A 58 -5.54 1.30 6.03
C CYS A 58 -6.97 1.79 6.36
N GLY A 59 -7.95 0.88 6.34
CA GLY A 59 -9.34 1.21 6.60
C GLY A 59 -9.93 2.03 5.46
N LEU A 60 -9.67 1.62 4.21
CA LEU A 60 -10.20 2.35 3.05
C LEU A 60 -11.66 2.01 2.78
N ASN A 61 -12.15 0.88 3.33
CA ASN A 61 -13.54 0.49 3.21
C ASN A 61 -14.49 1.42 3.99
N ASP A 62 -13.98 2.19 4.95
CA ASP A 62 -14.74 3.23 5.67
C ASP A 62 -15.38 4.24 4.71
N TYR A 63 -14.79 4.45 3.53
CA TYR A 63 -15.23 5.42 2.51
C TYR A 63 -16.16 4.82 1.45
N MET A 64 -16.53 3.55 1.57
CA MET A 64 -17.45 2.92 0.64
C MET A 64 -18.84 3.58 0.70
N PHE A 65 -19.48 3.74 -0.46
CA PHE A 65 -20.77 4.40 -0.64
C PHE A 65 -20.84 5.90 -0.28
N GLU A 66 -19.71 6.52 0.08
CA GLU A 66 -19.64 7.97 0.26
C GLU A 66 -19.78 8.71 -1.08
N ASN A 67 -20.24 9.96 -1.02
CA ASN A 67 -20.26 10.80 -2.20
C ASN A 67 -18.85 11.31 -2.51
N ILE A 68 -18.44 11.23 -3.77
CA ILE A 68 -17.14 11.78 -4.19
C ILE A 68 -17.21 13.30 -4.13
N SER A 69 -16.48 13.87 -3.17
CA SER A 69 -16.27 15.30 -3.01
C SER A 69 -14.79 15.57 -2.71
N ASP A 70 -14.37 16.84 -2.82
CA ASP A 70 -13.00 17.23 -2.51
C ASP A 70 -12.63 16.92 -1.05
N GLU A 71 -13.61 17.00 -0.14
CA GLU A 71 -13.42 16.59 1.27
C GLU A 71 -13.09 15.10 1.38
N LEU A 72 -13.84 14.22 0.70
CA LEU A 72 -13.56 12.77 0.69
C LEU A 72 -12.15 12.47 0.15
N LEU A 73 -11.77 13.13 -0.93
CA LEU A 73 -10.44 12.96 -1.52
C LEU A 73 -9.33 13.38 -0.54
N SER A 74 -9.52 14.48 0.18
CA SER A 74 -8.58 14.95 1.21
C SER A 74 -8.51 14.01 2.42
N ASP A 75 -9.65 13.45 2.83
CA ASP A 75 -9.72 12.51 3.95
C ASP A 75 -8.97 11.21 3.63
N ILE A 76 -9.13 10.69 2.40
CA ILE A 76 -8.41 9.51 1.92
C ILE A 76 -6.90 9.77 1.90
N GLN A 77 -6.46 10.94 1.41
CA GLN A 77 -5.03 11.30 1.40
C GLN A 77 -4.46 11.32 2.81
N THR A 78 -5.15 12.01 3.74
CA THR A 78 -4.75 12.10 5.15
C THR A 78 -4.69 10.72 5.79
N ARG A 79 -5.70 9.87 5.54
CA ARG A 79 -5.74 8.49 6.05
C ARG A 79 -4.54 7.68 5.57
N ILE A 80 -4.24 7.72 4.28
CA ILE A 80 -3.10 6.98 3.71
C ILE A 80 -1.80 7.46 4.35
N GLU A 81 -1.61 8.78 4.47
CA GLU A 81 -0.41 9.37 5.07
C GLU A 81 -0.20 8.90 6.52
N GLU A 82 -1.24 9.02 7.36
CA GLU A 82 -1.20 8.60 8.76
C GLU A 82 -0.91 7.12 8.93
N ARG A 83 -1.53 6.27 8.11
CA ARG A 83 -1.38 4.81 8.21
C ARG A 83 0.00 4.36 7.78
N VAL A 84 0.54 4.94 6.70
CA VAL A 84 1.90 4.64 6.25
C VAL A 84 2.93 5.13 7.26
N LEU A 85 2.77 6.35 7.79
CA LEU A 85 3.64 6.88 8.83
C LEU A 85 3.68 5.97 10.07
N ARG A 86 2.54 5.40 10.45
CA ARG A 86 2.41 4.53 11.62
C ARG A 86 2.96 3.12 11.40
N TYR A 87 2.67 2.51 10.25
CA TYR A 87 2.89 1.08 10.03
C TYR A 87 4.04 0.74 9.08
N GLU A 88 4.51 1.69 8.26
CA GLU A 88 5.61 1.46 7.31
C GLU A 88 6.69 2.58 7.36
N PRO A 89 7.48 2.66 8.45
CA PRO A 89 8.45 3.74 8.67
C PRO A 89 9.65 3.72 7.70
N ARG A 90 9.77 2.69 6.85
CA ARG A 90 10.82 2.58 5.83
C ARG A 90 10.43 3.33 4.54
N ALA A 91 9.15 3.64 4.35
CA ALA A 91 8.65 4.43 3.23
C ALA A 91 8.34 5.87 3.70
N GLU A 92 8.88 6.85 2.99
CA GLU A 92 8.59 8.26 3.22
C GLU A 92 7.77 8.78 2.04
N ILE A 93 6.48 9.07 2.29
CA ILE A 93 5.56 9.55 1.26
C ILE A 93 6.04 10.91 0.75
N THR A 94 6.09 11.05 -0.57
CA THR A 94 6.46 12.29 -1.25
C THR A 94 5.27 12.94 -1.95
N ASP A 95 4.28 12.15 -2.39
CA ASP A 95 3.08 12.62 -3.07
C ASP A 95 1.95 11.59 -2.98
N ILE A 96 0.71 12.04 -2.82
CA ILE A 96 -0.49 11.20 -2.89
C ILE A 96 -1.48 11.87 -3.84
N GLN A 97 -1.88 11.16 -4.89
CA GLN A 97 -2.88 11.63 -5.83
C GLN A 97 -4.11 10.72 -5.76
N VAL A 98 -5.27 11.33 -5.51
CA VAL A 98 -6.56 10.64 -5.50
C VAL A 98 -7.44 11.32 -6.53
N ASN A 99 -7.72 10.64 -7.63
CA ASN A 99 -8.47 11.19 -8.76
C ASN A 99 -9.64 10.28 -9.13
N GLN A 100 -10.79 10.86 -9.46
CA GLN A 100 -11.88 10.10 -10.04
C GLN A 100 -11.49 9.60 -11.44
N LYS A 101 -11.74 8.32 -11.73
CA LYS A 101 -11.36 7.71 -13.00
C LYS A 101 -12.28 8.14 -14.13
N THR A 102 -11.69 8.65 -15.22
CA THR A 102 -12.45 9.00 -16.44
C THR A 102 -13.19 7.78 -16.99
N GLY A 103 -14.51 7.90 -17.16
CA GLY A 103 -15.37 6.82 -17.67
C GLY A 103 -15.87 5.83 -16.61
N SER A 104 -15.49 6.00 -15.33
CA SER A 104 -16.01 5.19 -14.22
C SER A 104 -16.27 6.10 -13.01
N PRO A 105 -17.45 6.74 -12.93
CA PRO A 105 -17.71 7.79 -11.94
C PRO A 105 -17.67 7.29 -10.50
N ASN A 106 -17.82 6.01 -10.24
CA ASN A 106 -17.79 5.46 -8.87
C ASN A 106 -16.42 4.88 -8.49
N THR A 107 -15.37 5.26 -9.22
CA THR A 107 -14.04 4.67 -9.09
C THR A 107 -13.00 5.75 -8.86
N LEU A 108 -12.25 5.62 -7.76
CA LEU A 108 -11.09 6.46 -7.47
C LEU A 108 -9.81 5.72 -7.85
N HIS A 109 -8.92 6.44 -8.54
CA HIS A 109 -7.55 6.04 -8.78
C HIS A 109 -6.66 6.71 -7.74
N ILE A 110 -5.94 5.90 -6.98
CA ILE A 110 -5.04 6.32 -5.90
C ILE A 110 -3.62 6.00 -6.34
N GLN A 111 -2.76 7.01 -6.35
CA GLN A 111 -1.34 6.87 -6.61
C GLN A 111 -0.56 7.39 -5.40
N VAL A 112 0.28 6.55 -4.82
CA VAL A 112 1.15 6.88 -3.70
C VAL A 112 2.60 6.84 -4.18
N THR A 113 3.24 7.99 -4.20
CA THR A 113 4.67 8.12 -4.49
C THR A 113 5.42 8.24 -3.18
N TYR A 114 6.47 7.44 -3.01
CA TYR A 114 7.28 7.44 -1.80
C TYR A 114 8.76 7.21 -2.12
N SER A 115 9.62 7.71 -1.25
CA SER A 115 11.04 7.40 -1.25
C SER A 115 11.35 6.37 -0.17
N LEU A 116 12.34 5.52 -0.43
CA LEU A 116 12.83 4.60 0.58
C LEU A 116 13.76 5.35 1.54
N ARG A 117 13.41 5.36 2.82
CA ARG A 117 14.08 6.16 3.85
C ARG A 117 15.57 5.85 3.93
N GLY A 118 16.40 6.88 3.83
CA GLY A 118 17.86 6.73 3.81
C GLY A 118 18.44 6.35 2.44
N SER A 119 17.64 6.42 1.38
CA SER A 119 18.10 6.26 0.00
C SER A 119 17.46 7.29 -0.92
N GLY A 120 18.05 7.52 -2.11
CA GLY A 120 17.46 8.35 -3.16
C GLY A 120 16.55 7.57 -4.11
N ILE A 121 16.03 6.42 -3.69
CA ILE A 121 15.20 5.54 -4.53
C ILE A 121 13.74 5.92 -4.34
N ASN A 122 13.12 6.43 -5.40
CA ASN A 122 11.70 6.69 -5.46
C ASN A 122 10.95 5.48 -6.01
N GLN A 123 9.77 5.23 -5.47
CA GLN A 123 8.86 4.17 -5.82
C GLN A 123 7.44 4.73 -5.91
N GLN A 124 6.59 4.01 -6.64
CA GLN A 124 5.20 4.38 -6.84
C GLN A 124 4.34 3.13 -6.67
N LEU A 125 3.19 3.30 -6.03
CA LEU A 125 2.16 2.28 -5.91
C LEU A 125 0.83 2.87 -6.37
N GLU A 126 0.09 2.09 -7.15
CA GLU A 126 -1.21 2.48 -7.69
C GLU A 126 -2.29 1.51 -7.21
N GLY A 127 -3.48 2.05 -6.99
CA GLY A 127 -4.65 1.29 -6.61
C GLY A 127 -5.94 1.94 -7.08
N ILE A 128 -6.99 1.15 -7.05
CA ILE A 128 -8.34 1.48 -7.44
C ILE A 128 -9.24 1.22 -6.25
N LEU A 129 -10.05 2.21 -5.88
CA LEU A 129 -11.10 2.10 -4.89
C LEU A 129 -12.46 2.27 -5.59
N GLU A 130 -13.26 1.21 -5.62
CA GLU A 130 -14.62 1.25 -6.16
C GLU A 130 -15.63 1.56 -5.05
N ILE A 131 -16.06 2.83 -5.00
CA ILE A 131 -16.97 3.34 -3.96
C ILE A 131 -18.38 2.74 -4.12
N GLY A 132 -18.79 2.41 -5.34
CA GLY A 132 -20.15 1.91 -5.63
C GLY A 132 -20.35 0.40 -5.41
N GLU A 133 -19.28 -0.41 -5.40
CA GLU A 133 -19.38 -1.88 -5.36
C GLU A 133 -18.56 -2.52 -4.23
N GLY A 134 -17.76 -1.74 -3.49
CA GLY A 134 -17.06 -2.22 -2.30
C GLY A 134 -15.83 -3.08 -2.54
N ARG A 135 -15.13 -2.86 -3.67
CA ARG A 135 -13.88 -3.57 -3.98
C ARG A 135 -12.73 -2.58 -4.02
N VAL A 136 -11.75 -2.81 -3.14
CA VAL A 136 -10.41 -2.20 -3.23
C VAL A 136 -9.52 -3.14 -4.04
N GLN A 137 -8.94 -2.63 -5.13
CA GLN A 137 -7.97 -3.38 -5.94
C GLN A 137 -6.66 -2.58 -6.02
N VAL A 138 -5.58 -3.12 -5.46
CA VAL A 138 -4.24 -2.52 -5.62
C VAL A 138 -3.55 -3.17 -6.83
N SER A 139 -3.06 -2.36 -7.77
CA SER A 139 -2.34 -2.81 -8.96
C SER A 139 -1.06 -3.56 -8.57
N LEU A 140 -0.78 -4.70 -9.23
CA LEU A 140 0.43 -5.51 -8.95
C LEU A 140 1.71 -4.89 -9.49
#